data_AF-A0A7Y5Q044-F1
#
_entry.id   AF-A0A7Y5Q044-F1
#
_cell.length_a   1.000
_cell.length_b   1.000
_cell.length_c   1.000
_cell.angle_alpha   90.00
_cell.angle_beta   90.00
_cell.angle_gamma   90.00
#
_symmetry.space_group_name_H-M   'P 1'
#
loop_
_entity.id
_entity.type
_entity.pdbx_description
1 polymer ?
#
loop_
_entity_poly.entity_id
_entity_poly.type
_entity_poly.pdbx_seq_one_letter_code
_entity_poly.pdbx_strand_id
1 'polypeptide(L)'
;MHTRKLSNVTLAALALGGFALAQDGSNDRLPTRLPTPAQLGTQPQSLAPIAPAQVVFTSITGSPTAAVPGIAGLNFPNTSGHTAPFDRPFGSANGHWILSADSDAPTTSDDLLIVDGVVVEREGNVASWATVAGSTMGPFQTKQGINASGTYVFKNNTSEASTADDYVVTNNAGTYTVHAQEGLDIPQLPGAELWNDNLENVQITDAGVVSFEANLIQFPTSTNNDEIFVSGANLLYLEDTTVPAGQLSGLSDAWDNLGFDDAWVSADGLHVVMKGDLLGVTTADDVIVYDGTVMLQEGFVIPGSGFAEPIDAAGIVEVAMGFDGAWFARGNNDVTEVDWVVRNGVVIAREGGLVLASGTELWDDTTFSDCFFAHQGDSNGNWVVGGVTDNVDPLRNGVIVLNGTTEIVREGDPIDVDGNGLFDNDAFFNTFGNDDLVLFDNGDLLFVASIRNAAGTAYAQGLFRISTSGGSSSVAYCTAGTSTNGCTPAISSTGTPSASATSGFTLSVSNVEGQKQGLLFYGLTGRASTPWGIGGTSFLCVKSPTQRMGTQQTNGTLNQCDGALSIDWLNFVATHPTALGVPFGAGTVVQAQGWYRDPPAVKTTNLSNGLEFTLVP
;
A
#
# COMPACT_ATOMS: atom_id res chain seq x y z
N MET A 1 -37.58 -29.62 33.05
CA MET A 1 -38.55 -30.59 32.49
C MET A 1 -39.30 -29.91 31.34
N HIS A 2 -38.69 -29.80 30.16
CA HIS A 2 -39.37 -29.65 28.88
C HIS A 2 -38.38 -30.01 27.77
N THR A 3 -38.78 -31.00 26.98
CA THR A 3 -38.02 -31.67 25.92
C THR A 3 -38.44 -31.11 24.55
N ARG A 4 -37.48 -30.82 23.68
CA ARG A 4 -37.65 -30.76 22.20
C ARG A 4 -36.36 -31.32 21.58
N LYS A 5 -36.35 -32.60 21.19
CA LYS A 5 -36.68 -33.15 19.85
C LYS A 5 -35.84 -32.55 18.71
N LEU A 6 -34.75 -33.27 18.42
CA LEU A 6 -34.02 -33.32 17.17
C LEU A 6 -34.94 -33.74 16.02
N SER A 7 -34.83 -33.05 14.88
CA SER A 7 -35.30 -33.53 13.58
C SER A 7 -34.18 -33.38 12.57
N ASN A 8 -33.68 -34.52 12.11
CA ASN A 8 -32.74 -34.66 11.00
C ASN A 8 -33.39 -34.17 9.70
N VAL A 9 -32.73 -33.26 8.98
CA VAL A 9 -33.00 -32.99 7.57
C VAL A 9 -31.76 -33.40 6.78
N THR A 10 -31.97 -34.34 5.86
CA THR A 10 -30.99 -34.82 4.90
C THR A 10 -30.82 -33.75 3.82
N LEU A 11 -29.65 -33.12 3.73
CA LEU A 11 -29.34 -32.17 2.65
C LEU A 11 -28.75 -32.94 1.46
N ALA A 12 -29.45 -32.91 0.34
CA ALA A 12 -28.94 -33.38 -0.93
C ALA A 12 -27.91 -32.36 -1.46
N ALA A 13 -26.69 -32.82 -1.73
CA ALA A 13 -25.66 -32.00 -2.35
C ALA A 13 -26.02 -31.69 -3.82
N LEU A 14 -26.32 -30.41 -4.10
CA LEU A 14 -26.15 -29.85 -5.44
C LEU A 14 -24.83 -29.08 -5.46
N ALA A 15 -23.92 -29.52 -6.33
CA ALA A 15 -22.71 -28.77 -6.65
C ALA A 15 -23.10 -27.52 -7.46
N LEU A 16 -22.91 -26.34 -6.86
CA LEU A 16 -22.94 -25.04 -7.53
C LEU A 16 -21.56 -24.40 -7.34
N GLY A 17 -20.98 -23.92 -8.44
CA GLY A 17 -19.65 -23.33 -8.51
C GLY A 17 -19.54 -22.07 -7.64
N GLY A 18 -18.36 -21.90 -7.05
CA GLY A 18 -18.03 -20.77 -6.18
C GLY A 18 -18.06 -19.44 -6.94
N PHE A 19 -18.71 -18.46 -6.33
CA PHE A 19 -18.52 -17.05 -6.60
C PHE A 19 -17.82 -16.45 -5.38
N ALA A 20 -16.89 -15.53 -5.61
CA ALA A 20 -16.05 -14.93 -4.59
C ALA A 20 -16.89 -14.17 -3.55
N LEU A 21 -16.67 -14.51 -2.28
CA LEU A 21 -17.06 -13.70 -1.13
C LEU A 21 -15.98 -12.62 -0.91
N ALA A 22 -16.29 -11.62 -0.09
CA ALA A 22 -15.36 -10.60 0.39
C ALA A 22 -14.01 -11.20 0.85
N GLN A 23 -12.95 -10.41 0.66
CA GLN A 23 -11.55 -10.84 0.64
C GLN A 23 -10.95 -11.14 2.02
N ASP A 24 -11.47 -10.57 3.11
CA ASP A 24 -10.95 -10.81 4.45
C ASP A 24 -11.91 -11.64 5.32
N GLY A 25 -11.32 -12.39 6.24
CA GLY A 25 -12.02 -13.12 7.29
C GLY A 25 -12.11 -12.34 8.60
N SER A 26 -12.11 -11.00 8.57
CA SER A 26 -12.53 -10.23 9.74
C SER A 26 -13.95 -10.67 10.05
N ASN A 27 -14.19 -11.12 11.28
CA ASN A 27 -15.45 -11.72 11.69
C ASN A 27 -16.55 -10.66 11.90
N ASP A 28 -16.65 -9.66 11.03
CA ASP A 28 -17.76 -8.71 11.11
C ASP A 28 -18.93 -9.06 10.19
N ARG A 29 -20.12 -8.95 10.77
CA ARG A 29 -21.32 -9.66 10.33
C ARG A 29 -22.07 -8.89 9.24
N LEU A 30 -22.13 -9.40 8.00
CA LEU A 30 -23.16 -8.97 7.04
C LEU A 30 -23.83 -10.11 6.23
N PRO A 31 -25.12 -9.96 5.83
CA PRO A 31 -25.96 -11.05 5.35
C PRO A 31 -25.80 -11.33 3.84
N THR A 32 -25.83 -12.62 3.51
CA THR A 32 -25.62 -13.16 2.15
C THR A 32 -26.83 -12.99 1.22
N ARG A 33 -26.65 -12.38 0.04
CA ARG A 33 -27.55 -12.57 -1.11
C ARG A 33 -26.83 -12.53 -2.46
N LEU A 34 -27.03 -13.59 -3.25
CA LEU A 34 -26.32 -13.92 -4.50
C LEU A 34 -26.84 -13.13 -5.72
N PRO A 35 -25.95 -12.59 -6.59
CA PRO A 35 -26.34 -12.08 -7.91
C PRO A 35 -26.46 -13.18 -8.98
N THR A 36 -27.18 -12.89 -10.06
CA THR A 36 -27.53 -13.83 -11.15
C THR A 36 -26.58 -13.66 -12.35
N PRO A 37 -26.20 -14.72 -13.11
CA PRO A 37 -25.20 -14.61 -14.16
C PRO A 37 -25.75 -13.99 -15.45
N ALA A 38 -25.05 -12.99 -16.00
CA ALA A 38 -25.28 -12.43 -17.33
C ALA A 38 -24.22 -12.91 -18.34
N GLN A 39 -24.64 -13.05 -19.60
CA GLN A 39 -23.85 -13.62 -20.71
C GLN A 39 -22.80 -12.65 -21.29
N LEU A 40 -21.63 -13.21 -21.60
CA LEU A 40 -20.48 -12.59 -22.26
C LEU A 40 -20.82 -11.97 -23.63
N GLY A 41 -20.65 -10.66 -23.74
CA GLY A 41 -20.42 -9.93 -24.99
C GLY A 41 -18.92 -9.69 -25.20
N THR A 42 -18.50 -9.55 -26.45
CA THR A 42 -17.12 -9.22 -26.83
C THR A 42 -16.67 -7.89 -26.21
N GLN A 43 -15.65 -7.95 -25.36
CA GLN A 43 -15.02 -6.83 -24.64
C GLN A 43 -14.60 -5.70 -25.61
N PRO A 44 -15.08 -4.46 -25.43
CA PRO A 44 -14.51 -3.28 -26.08
C PRO A 44 -13.09 -3.04 -25.54
N GLN A 45 -12.19 -2.52 -26.40
CA GLN A 45 -10.82 -2.20 -25.99
C GLN A 45 -10.83 -1.16 -24.87
N SER A 46 -10.17 -1.48 -23.75
CA SER A 46 -10.10 -0.62 -22.56
C SER A 46 -9.35 0.69 -22.85
N LEU A 47 -9.66 1.71 -22.06
CA LEU A 47 -8.65 2.71 -21.71
C LEU A 47 -7.58 1.94 -20.92
N ALA A 48 -6.36 1.88 -21.44
CA ALA A 48 -5.27 1.22 -20.73
C ALA A 48 -5.02 1.94 -19.39
N PRO A 49 -4.65 1.21 -18.31
CA PRO A 49 -4.25 1.84 -17.06
C PRO A 49 -3.14 2.86 -17.32
N ILE A 50 -3.06 3.87 -16.47
CA ILE A 50 -2.12 4.99 -16.64
C ILE A 50 -0.64 4.56 -16.68
N ALA A 51 -0.36 3.36 -16.16
CA ALA A 51 0.89 2.61 -16.28
C ALA A 51 0.59 1.11 -16.17
N PRO A 52 1.41 0.22 -16.76
CA PRO A 52 1.30 -1.21 -16.48
C PRO A 52 1.62 -1.47 -15.00
N ALA A 53 0.76 -2.26 -14.33
CA ALA A 53 1.02 -2.70 -12.97
C ALA A 53 2.19 -3.70 -12.95
N GLN A 54 3.14 -3.48 -12.06
CA GLN A 54 4.20 -4.43 -11.75
C GLN A 54 3.67 -5.48 -10.78
N VAL A 55 3.85 -6.76 -11.12
CA VAL A 55 3.66 -7.85 -10.15
C VAL A 55 4.82 -7.86 -9.17
N VAL A 56 4.55 -7.59 -7.89
CA VAL A 56 5.52 -7.74 -6.80
C VAL A 56 5.56 -9.20 -6.39
N PHE A 57 4.41 -9.75 -5.99
CA PHE A 57 4.20 -11.17 -5.71
C PHE A 57 2.87 -11.65 -6.28
N THR A 58 2.76 -12.96 -6.50
CA THR A 58 1.51 -13.58 -6.95
C THR A 58 1.39 -15.00 -6.45
N SER A 59 0.18 -15.54 -6.39
CA SER A 59 -0.05 -16.98 -6.18
C SER A 59 -0.26 -17.78 -7.47
N ILE A 60 0.04 -17.19 -8.64
CA ILE A 60 0.00 -17.90 -9.92
C ILE A 60 1.05 -19.03 -9.93
N THR A 61 0.56 -20.27 -9.97
CA THR A 61 1.42 -21.46 -10.00
C THR A 61 2.41 -21.42 -11.17
N GLY A 62 3.70 -21.54 -10.85
CA GLY A 62 4.79 -21.54 -11.84
C GLY A 62 5.32 -20.15 -12.21
N SER A 63 4.72 -19.07 -11.70
CA SER A 63 5.30 -17.73 -11.83
C SER A 63 6.57 -17.60 -10.98
N PRO A 64 7.65 -16.96 -11.48
CA PRO A 64 8.81 -16.61 -10.65
C PRO A 64 8.45 -15.74 -9.44
N THR A 65 7.43 -14.89 -9.56
CA THR A 65 6.93 -14.02 -8.49
C THR A 65 6.01 -14.76 -7.50
N ALA A 66 5.80 -16.07 -7.68
CA ALA A 66 5.12 -16.91 -6.71
C ALA A 66 6.06 -17.57 -5.70
N ALA A 67 7.37 -17.55 -5.94
CA ALA A 67 8.34 -18.09 -4.99
C ALA A 67 8.44 -17.19 -3.74
N VAL A 68 8.43 -17.80 -2.56
CA VAL A 68 8.64 -17.09 -1.30
C VAL A 68 10.08 -16.55 -1.24
N PRO A 69 10.29 -15.24 -1.05
CA PRO A 69 11.62 -14.65 -1.02
C PRO A 69 12.50 -15.27 0.06
N GLY A 70 13.70 -15.73 -0.33
CA GLY A 70 14.70 -16.25 0.62
C GLY A 70 14.46 -17.68 1.12
N ILE A 71 13.32 -18.32 0.81
CA ILE A 71 13.01 -19.68 1.26
C ILE A 71 12.81 -20.63 0.07
N ALA A 72 13.87 -21.38 -0.26
CA ALA A 72 13.87 -22.25 -1.42
C ALA A 72 12.80 -23.36 -1.33
N GLY A 73 11.97 -23.45 -2.38
CA GLY A 73 10.97 -24.50 -2.54
C GLY A 73 9.60 -24.18 -1.95
N LEU A 74 9.41 -23.02 -1.31
CA LEU A 74 8.11 -22.53 -0.90
C LEU A 74 7.53 -21.54 -1.93
N ASN A 75 6.22 -21.55 -2.06
CA ASN A 75 5.46 -20.61 -2.90
C ASN A 75 4.29 -20.00 -2.11
N PHE A 76 3.80 -18.85 -2.57
CA PHE A 76 2.51 -18.33 -2.14
C PHE A 76 1.39 -19.25 -2.69
N PRO A 77 0.49 -19.76 -1.84
CA PRO A 77 -0.50 -20.75 -2.25
C PRO A 77 -1.58 -20.07 -3.10
N ASN A 78 -2.14 -20.82 -4.05
CA ASN A 78 -3.31 -20.34 -4.79
C ASN A 78 -4.53 -20.25 -3.86
N THR A 79 -5.61 -19.62 -4.33
CA THR A 79 -6.84 -19.44 -3.55
C THR A 79 -7.67 -20.73 -3.39
N SER A 80 -7.16 -21.89 -3.83
CA SER A 80 -7.84 -23.19 -3.68
C SER A 80 -7.47 -23.82 -2.33
N GLY A 81 -8.06 -23.32 -1.24
CA GLY A 81 -7.85 -23.82 0.12
C GLY A 81 -7.30 -22.80 1.10
N HIS A 82 -6.84 -21.64 0.60
CA HIS A 82 -6.50 -20.43 1.36
C HIS A 82 -7.44 -19.31 0.92
N THR A 83 -7.95 -18.51 1.86
CA THR A 83 -8.89 -17.42 1.55
C THR A 83 -8.18 -16.20 0.95
N ALA A 84 -6.96 -15.89 1.39
CA ALA A 84 -6.15 -14.78 0.87
C ALA A 84 -4.65 -15.00 1.13
N PRO A 85 -3.81 -15.35 0.13
CA PRO A 85 -2.36 -15.54 0.33
C PRO A 85 -1.58 -14.26 0.63
N PHE A 86 -2.14 -13.09 0.35
CA PHE A 86 -1.57 -11.78 0.71
C PHE A 86 -2.63 -10.97 1.44
N ASP A 87 -2.20 -10.37 2.54
CA ASP A 87 -2.99 -9.50 3.40
C ASP A 87 -2.78 -8.00 3.06
N ARG A 88 -3.44 -7.12 3.80
CA ARG A 88 -3.34 -5.66 3.68
C ARG A 88 -1.89 -5.18 3.75
N PRO A 89 -1.38 -4.44 2.76
CA PRO A 89 -0.09 -3.79 2.87
C PRO A 89 -0.18 -2.54 3.76
N PHE A 90 0.86 -2.32 4.57
CA PHE A 90 1.10 -1.08 5.30
C PHE A 90 2.44 -0.48 4.86
N GLY A 91 2.65 0.80 5.10
CA GLY A 91 3.89 1.44 4.66
C GLY A 91 4.19 2.78 5.30
N SER A 92 5.30 3.37 4.88
CA SER A 92 5.72 4.72 5.24
C SER A 92 5.86 5.60 4.00
N ALA A 93 5.81 6.91 4.21
CA ALA A 93 5.85 7.94 3.18
C ALA A 93 6.93 7.73 2.10
N ASN A 94 8.14 7.31 2.51
CA ASN A 94 9.30 7.11 1.64
C ASN A 94 9.32 5.78 0.87
N GLY A 95 8.27 4.96 0.95
CA GLY A 95 8.11 3.75 0.15
C GLY A 95 8.57 2.45 0.80
N HIS A 96 8.89 2.45 2.10
CA HIS A 96 8.98 1.20 2.86
C HIS A 96 7.60 0.61 3.04
N TRP A 97 7.50 -0.72 3.02
CA TRP A 97 6.24 -1.41 3.21
C TRP A 97 6.40 -2.75 3.91
N ILE A 98 5.30 -3.19 4.51
CA ILE A 98 5.17 -4.44 5.25
C ILE A 98 3.81 -5.10 4.95
N LEU A 99 3.76 -6.42 4.96
CA LEU A 99 2.51 -7.20 4.93
C LEU A 99 2.71 -8.61 5.50
N SER A 100 1.61 -9.20 5.97
CA SER A 100 1.46 -10.65 6.24
C SER A 100 1.11 -11.41 4.96
N ALA A 101 1.62 -12.64 4.83
CA ALA A 101 1.33 -13.52 3.70
C ALA A 101 1.46 -15.00 4.09
N ASP A 102 0.63 -15.84 3.46
CA ASP A 102 0.70 -17.30 3.58
C ASP A 102 1.68 -17.91 2.58
N SER A 103 2.30 -19.02 2.95
CA SER A 103 3.04 -19.91 2.05
C SER A 103 2.42 -21.30 1.96
N ASP A 104 2.87 -22.11 1.01
CA ASP A 104 2.48 -23.52 0.85
C ASP A 104 3.16 -24.47 1.86
N ALA A 105 3.71 -23.94 2.96
CA ALA A 105 4.27 -24.72 4.05
C ALA A 105 3.16 -25.34 4.93
N PRO A 106 3.49 -26.22 5.90
CA PRO A 106 2.54 -26.66 6.91
C PRO A 106 2.04 -25.49 7.77
N THR A 107 0.80 -25.60 8.26
CA THR A 107 0.02 -24.62 9.08
C THR A 107 0.61 -24.22 10.44
N THR A 108 1.89 -24.48 10.65
CA THR A 108 2.65 -24.11 11.85
C THR A 108 3.92 -23.35 11.45
N SER A 109 3.96 -22.89 10.21
CA SER A 109 5.12 -22.31 9.54
C SER A 109 4.77 -21.69 8.18
N ASP A 110 3.50 -21.54 7.85
CA ASP A 110 3.02 -20.99 6.59
C ASP A 110 2.90 -19.47 6.63
N ASP A 111 2.71 -18.89 7.81
CA ASP A 111 2.57 -17.46 7.98
C ASP A 111 3.91 -16.70 7.95
N LEU A 112 3.96 -15.62 7.17
CA LEU A 112 5.16 -14.83 6.87
C LEU A 112 4.92 -13.35 7.11
N LEU A 113 5.92 -12.66 7.65
CA LEU A 113 5.98 -11.20 7.63
C LEU A 113 7.01 -10.76 6.58
N ILE A 114 6.59 -9.95 5.62
CA ILE A 114 7.44 -9.50 4.51
C ILE A 114 7.64 -7.99 4.61
N VAL A 115 8.90 -7.56 4.62
CA VAL A 115 9.30 -6.14 4.58
C VAL A 115 10.11 -5.87 3.32
N ASP A 116 9.70 -4.90 2.52
CA ASP A 116 10.38 -4.49 1.28
C ASP A 116 10.76 -5.65 0.35
N GLY A 117 9.89 -6.67 0.29
CA GLY A 117 10.06 -7.85 -0.56
C GLY A 117 10.96 -8.94 0.04
N VAL A 118 11.29 -8.85 1.32
CA VAL A 118 12.10 -9.83 2.05
C VAL A 118 11.28 -10.42 3.18
N VAL A 119 11.23 -11.76 3.29
CA VAL A 119 10.68 -12.42 4.48
C VAL A 119 11.58 -12.10 5.67
N VAL A 120 11.02 -11.41 6.65
CA VAL A 120 11.74 -10.98 7.86
C VAL A 120 11.38 -11.82 9.08
N GLU A 121 10.12 -12.21 9.20
CA GLU A 121 9.63 -13.09 10.26
C GLU A 121 8.81 -14.24 9.66
N ARG A 122 8.70 -15.34 10.40
CA ARG A 122 7.98 -16.54 9.96
C ARG A 122 7.47 -17.32 11.17
N GLU A 123 6.23 -17.76 11.09
CA GLU A 123 5.61 -18.63 12.09
C GLU A 123 6.50 -19.87 12.34
N GLY A 124 6.57 -20.31 13.60
CA GLY A 124 7.34 -21.48 14.01
C GLY A 124 8.84 -21.22 14.16
N ASN A 125 9.37 -20.07 13.71
CA ASN A 125 10.74 -19.66 14.04
C ASN A 125 10.84 -19.29 15.52
N VAL A 126 12.06 -19.32 16.06
CA VAL A 126 12.32 -18.95 17.46
C VAL A 126 12.05 -17.46 17.67
N ALA A 127 11.12 -17.15 18.58
CA ALA A 127 10.88 -15.81 19.09
C ALA A 127 12.02 -15.41 20.04
N SER A 128 13.07 -14.79 19.52
CA SER A 128 14.28 -14.49 20.32
C SER A 128 14.07 -13.41 21.41
N TRP A 129 12.95 -12.68 21.33
CA TRP A 129 12.50 -11.72 22.34
C TRP A 129 11.68 -12.35 23.47
N ALA A 130 11.20 -13.58 23.29
CA ALA A 130 10.34 -14.27 24.25
C ALA A 130 11.06 -14.50 25.59
N THR A 131 10.29 -14.46 26.67
CA THR A 131 10.82 -14.65 28.03
C THR A 131 11.30 -16.08 28.25
N VAL A 132 10.56 -17.06 27.73
CA VAL A 132 10.98 -18.47 27.72
C VAL A 132 11.85 -18.76 26.49
N ALA A 133 13.11 -19.12 26.75
CA ALA A 133 14.07 -19.43 25.70
C ALA A 133 13.60 -20.62 24.84
N GLY A 134 13.54 -20.40 23.53
CA GLY A 134 13.16 -21.42 22.54
C GLY A 134 11.67 -21.42 22.20
N SER A 135 10.86 -20.53 22.77
CA SER A 135 9.50 -20.29 22.28
C SER A 135 9.49 -19.89 20.81
N THR A 136 8.45 -20.29 20.10
CA THR A 136 8.28 -20.02 18.68
C THR A 136 7.25 -18.94 18.43
N MET A 137 7.40 -18.24 17.31
CA MET A 137 6.41 -17.29 16.82
C MET A 137 5.15 -18.03 16.38
N GLY A 138 3.97 -17.50 16.69
CA GLY A 138 2.71 -17.92 16.09
C GLY A 138 2.38 -17.12 14.82
N PRO A 139 1.13 -17.26 14.33
CA PRO A 139 0.60 -16.51 13.19
C PRO A 139 0.78 -14.99 13.32
N PHE A 140 0.84 -14.30 12.18
CA PHE A 140 0.89 -12.84 12.15
C PHE A 140 -0.50 -12.29 11.85
N GLN A 141 -0.90 -11.27 12.60
CA GLN A 141 -2.18 -10.60 12.37
C GLN A 141 -2.11 -9.60 11.23
N THR A 142 -3.29 -9.15 10.81
CA THR A 142 -3.51 -8.29 9.65
C THR A 142 -2.86 -6.92 9.78
N LYS A 143 -2.90 -6.24 10.94
CA LYS A 143 -2.35 -4.88 11.08
C LYS A 143 -0.91 -4.87 11.60
N GLN A 144 0.01 -4.27 10.83
CA GLN A 144 1.41 -4.05 11.22
C GLN A 144 1.85 -2.61 10.92
N GLY A 145 2.99 -2.19 11.48
CA GLY A 145 3.54 -0.86 11.24
C GLY A 145 4.98 -0.89 10.75
N ILE A 146 5.34 0.03 9.85
CA ILE A 146 6.72 0.28 9.43
C ILE A 146 6.94 1.79 9.28
N ASN A 147 8.07 2.29 9.74
CA ASN A 147 8.40 3.72 9.64
C ASN A 147 9.44 4.01 8.56
N ALA A 148 9.71 5.30 8.31
CA ALA A 148 10.64 5.73 7.26
C ALA A 148 12.10 5.27 7.44
N SER A 149 12.46 4.73 8.61
CA SER A 149 13.79 4.14 8.85
C SER A 149 13.88 2.65 8.52
N GLY A 150 12.75 2.01 8.18
CA GLY A 150 12.64 0.57 8.00
C GLY A 150 12.52 -0.20 9.33
N THR A 151 12.28 0.50 10.45
CA THR A 151 11.92 -0.17 11.71
C THR A 151 10.45 -0.55 11.64
N TYR A 152 10.13 -1.80 11.97
CA TYR A 152 8.76 -2.29 11.92
C TYR A 152 8.31 -2.82 13.29
N VAL A 153 6.99 -2.83 13.48
CA VAL A 153 6.28 -3.31 14.67
C VAL A 153 5.23 -4.33 14.26
N PHE A 154 5.06 -5.36 15.08
CA PHE A 154 4.07 -6.41 14.88
C PHE A 154 3.60 -6.98 16.24
N LYS A 155 2.38 -7.52 16.27
CA LYS A 155 1.92 -8.41 17.34
C LYS A 155 2.37 -9.83 17.03
N ASN A 156 2.72 -10.59 18.05
CA ASN A 156 2.89 -12.03 17.92
C ASN A 156 2.40 -12.78 19.15
N ASN A 157 1.58 -13.81 18.93
CA ASN A 157 1.23 -14.80 19.95
C ASN A 157 2.25 -15.94 19.87
N THR A 158 3.06 -16.11 20.91
CA THR A 158 4.17 -17.07 20.94
C THR A 158 3.73 -18.43 21.46
N SER A 159 4.62 -19.43 21.43
CA SER A 159 4.32 -20.76 22.01
C SER A 159 4.46 -20.82 23.55
N GLU A 160 4.42 -19.68 24.25
CA GLU A 160 4.51 -19.64 25.72
C GLU A 160 3.22 -20.14 26.39
N ALA A 161 3.08 -19.94 27.70
CA ALA A 161 1.79 -20.18 28.34
C ALA A 161 0.82 -19.08 27.90
N SER A 162 -0.45 -19.42 27.71
CA SER A 162 -1.56 -18.54 27.26
C SER A 162 -1.96 -17.44 28.26
N THR A 163 -1.02 -17.00 29.09
CA THR A 163 -1.16 -15.94 30.09
C THR A 163 0.10 -15.05 30.07
N ALA A 164 0.92 -15.17 29.02
CA ALA A 164 2.23 -14.57 28.84
C ALA A 164 2.72 -14.67 27.39
N ASP A 165 1.87 -15.07 26.43
CA ASP A 165 2.29 -15.42 25.08
C ASP A 165 2.02 -14.34 24.04
N ASP A 166 1.18 -13.34 24.31
CA ASP A 166 0.99 -12.18 23.43
C ASP A 166 2.02 -11.07 23.67
N TYR A 167 2.61 -10.59 22.57
CA TYR A 167 3.63 -9.55 22.57
C TYR A 167 3.37 -8.47 21.52
N VAL A 168 3.74 -7.23 21.84
CA VAL A 168 3.99 -6.16 20.84
C VAL A 168 5.50 -5.94 20.74
N VAL A 169 6.05 -6.10 19.53
CA VAL A 169 7.50 -6.14 19.31
C VAL A 169 7.89 -5.25 18.13
N THR A 170 8.96 -4.47 18.29
CA THR A 170 9.64 -3.84 17.16
C THR A 170 10.91 -4.58 16.80
N ASN A 171 11.23 -4.63 15.51
CA ASN A 171 12.53 -5.05 15.01
C ASN A 171 13.19 -3.88 14.25
N ASN A 172 14.39 -3.49 14.71
CA ASN A 172 15.25 -2.52 14.04
C ASN A 172 16.55 -3.21 13.62
N ALA A 173 16.66 -3.55 12.34
CA ALA A 173 17.84 -4.20 11.75
C ALA A 173 18.31 -5.46 12.52
N GLY A 174 17.36 -6.31 12.94
CA GLY A 174 17.60 -7.55 13.70
C GLY A 174 17.66 -7.36 15.21
N THR A 175 17.46 -6.14 15.72
CA THR A 175 17.36 -5.86 17.17
C THR A 175 15.90 -5.78 17.58
N TYR A 176 15.46 -6.73 18.40
CA TYR A 176 14.10 -6.76 18.93
C TYR A 176 13.96 -5.91 20.20
N THR A 177 12.82 -5.23 20.33
CA THR A 177 12.40 -4.54 21.56
C THR A 177 10.94 -4.86 21.84
N VAL A 178 10.66 -5.34 23.04
CA VAL A 178 9.30 -5.63 23.52
C VAL A 178 8.70 -4.36 24.11
N HIS A 179 7.49 -4.01 23.68
CA HIS A 179 6.73 -2.84 24.15
C HIS A 179 5.59 -3.23 25.09
N ALA A 180 4.98 -4.39 24.88
CA ALA A 180 3.99 -4.98 25.75
C ALA A 180 4.12 -6.51 25.73
N GLN A 181 3.78 -7.13 26.85
CA GLN A 181 3.65 -8.59 26.98
C GLN A 181 2.47 -8.87 27.90
N GLU A 182 1.62 -9.81 27.50
CA GLU A 182 0.53 -10.34 28.31
C GLU A 182 0.99 -10.69 29.74
N GLY A 183 0.19 -10.33 30.74
CA GLY A 183 0.45 -10.60 32.14
C GLY A 183 1.50 -9.69 32.79
N LEU A 184 2.09 -8.73 32.06
CA LEU A 184 2.95 -7.68 32.62
C LEU A 184 2.18 -6.39 32.91
N ASP A 185 2.71 -5.59 33.86
CA ASP A 185 2.15 -4.30 34.23
C ASP A 185 2.05 -3.35 33.02
N ILE A 186 0.95 -2.59 32.96
CA ILE A 186 0.73 -1.51 31.99
C ILE A 186 1.41 -0.23 32.50
N PRO A 187 2.54 0.25 31.92
CA PRO A 187 3.28 1.37 32.49
C PRO A 187 2.49 2.69 32.53
N GLN A 188 1.51 2.85 31.64
CA GLN A 188 0.65 4.02 31.52
C GLN A 188 -0.49 4.04 32.54
N LEU A 189 -0.78 2.90 33.18
CA LEU A 189 -1.78 2.74 34.24
C LEU A 189 -1.09 2.23 35.52
N PRO A 190 -0.65 3.13 36.41
CA PRO A 190 0.05 2.71 37.63
C PRO A 190 -0.96 2.28 38.72
N GLY A 191 -1.51 1.07 38.60
CA GLY A 191 -2.50 0.50 39.54
C GLY A 191 -2.48 -1.04 39.66
N ALA A 192 -1.47 -1.71 39.09
CA ALA A 192 -1.36 -3.18 38.95
C ALA A 192 -2.32 -3.78 37.91
N GLU A 193 -2.68 -2.98 36.89
CA GLU A 193 -3.32 -3.43 35.67
C GLU A 193 -2.32 -4.17 34.80
N LEU A 194 -2.76 -5.29 34.21
CA LEU A 194 -1.93 -6.14 33.36
C LEU A 194 -2.42 -6.12 31.92
N TRP A 195 -1.48 -6.17 30.98
CA TRP A 195 -1.78 -6.50 29.59
C TRP A 195 -2.46 -7.87 29.52
N ASN A 196 -3.39 -8.03 28.57
CA ASN A 196 -4.06 -9.29 28.29
C ASN A 196 -3.75 -9.75 26.84
N ASP A 197 -4.48 -10.75 26.34
CA ASP A 197 -4.28 -11.42 25.05
C ASP A 197 -4.63 -10.58 23.81
N ASN A 198 -5.42 -9.51 23.98
CA ASN A 198 -5.90 -8.69 22.88
C ASN A 198 -5.07 -7.39 22.73
N LEU A 199 -3.90 -7.50 22.08
CA LEU A 199 -2.98 -6.39 21.77
C LEU A 199 -2.95 -6.11 20.26
N GLU A 200 -3.79 -5.20 19.78
CA GLU A 200 -4.13 -5.05 18.36
C GLU A 200 -3.69 -3.69 17.79
N ASN A 201 -3.88 -3.49 16.48
CA ASN A 201 -3.67 -2.21 15.80
C ASN A 201 -2.29 -1.57 16.05
N VAL A 202 -1.23 -2.38 15.93
CA VAL A 202 0.14 -1.94 16.19
C VAL A 202 0.65 -0.99 15.10
N GLN A 203 1.20 0.14 15.52
CA GLN A 203 1.67 1.22 14.65
C GLN A 203 2.98 1.81 15.16
N ILE A 204 3.75 2.44 14.27
CA ILE A 204 5.03 3.07 14.61
C ILE A 204 5.21 4.39 13.86
N THR A 205 5.57 5.43 14.60
CA THR A 205 5.91 6.75 14.04
C THR A 205 7.34 6.78 13.49
N ASP A 206 7.69 7.81 12.73
CA ASP A 206 9.05 8.05 12.24
C ASP A 206 10.07 8.31 13.37
N ALA A 207 9.58 8.74 14.55
CA ALA A 207 10.39 8.85 15.76
C ALA A 207 10.61 7.50 16.47
N GLY A 208 10.00 6.41 15.99
CA GLY A 208 10.05 5.09 16.60
C GLY A 208 9.14 4.91 17.82
N VAL A 209 8.15 5.80 17.99
CA VAL A 209 7.12 5.66 19.03
C VAL A 209 6.09 4.65 18.56
N VAL A 210 5.88 3.59 19.36
CA VAL A 210 4.91 2.54 19.10
C VAL A 210 3.57 2.89 19.73
N SER A 211 2.48 2.66 18.98
CA SER A 211 1.10 2.80 19.44
C SER A 211 0.33 1.52 19.15
N PHE A 212 -0.63 1.18 20.00
CA PHE A 212 -1.46 -0.02 19.86
C PHE A 212 -2.68 0.08 20.78
N GLU A 213 -3.69 -0.72 20.48
CA GLU A 213 -4.92 -0.86 21.26
C GLU A 213 -4.81 -2.11 22.14
N ALA A 214 -5.41 -2.07 23.32
CA ALA A 214 -5.54 -3.24 24.18
C ALA A 214 -6.97 -3.37 24.70
N ASN A 215 -7.53 -4.58 24.64
CA ASN A 215 -8.82 -4.94 25.25
C ASN A 215 -8.60 -5.89 26.43
N LEU A 216 -9.63 -6.02 27.26
CA LEU A 216 -9.75 -6.94 28.37
C LEU A 216 -8.58 -6.77 29.34
N ILE A 217 -8.01 -5.56 29.43
CA ILE A 217 -6.90 -5.31 30.36
C ILE A 217 -7.37 -5.63 31.78
N GLN A 218 -6.54 -6.35 32.52
CA GLN A 218 -6.99 -6.94 33.77
C GLN A 218 -6.88 -5.92 34.90
N PHE A 219 -8.02 -5.36 35.35
CA PHE A 219 -8.04 -4.62 36.61
C PHE A 219 -8.11 -5.56 37.82
N PRO A 220 -7.42 -5.24 38.93
CA PRO A 220 -7.53 -6.01 40.16
C PRO A 220 -8.95 -6.05 40.77
N THR A 221 -9.84 -5.11 40.42
CA THR A 221 -11.13 -4.92 41.10
C THR A 221 -12.35 -4.56 40.21
N SER A 222 -12.21 -4.38 38.90
CA SER A 222 -13.31 -4.08 37.95
C SER A 222 -13.14 -4.83 36.63
N THR A 223 -14.21 -4.89 35.83
CA THR A 223 -14.21 -5.30 34.41
C THR A 223 -14.79 -4.17 33.55
N ASN A 224 -14.58 -2.93 34.02
CA ASN A 224 -14.97 -1.69 33.38
C ASN A 224 -13.66 -0.95 33.11
N ASN A 225 -13.61 -0.18 32.02
CA ASN A 225 -12.43 0.54 31.54
C ASN A 225 -11.33 -0.38 30.98
N ASP A 226 -11.70 -1.55 30.46
CA ASP A 226 -10.78 -2.59 30.01
C ASP A 226 -10.29 -2.41 28.58
N GLU A 227 -10.60 -1.27 27.96
CA GLU A 227 -10.07 -0.86 26.67
C GLU A 227 -9.24 0.42 26.73
N ILE A 228 -8.06 0.37 26.09
CA ILE A 228 -7.13 1.49 26.01
C ILE A 228 -6.48 1.64 24.64
N PHE A 229 -6.12 2.88 24.33
CA PHE A 229 -5.19 3.19 23.25
C PHE A 229 -3.98 3.93 23.80
N VAL A 230 -2.80 3.38 23.56
CA VAL A 230 -1.53 3.93 24.04
C VAL A 230 -0.64 4.36 22.89
N SER A 231 0.18 5.39 23.14
CA SER A 231 1.24 5.82 22.22
C SER A 231 2.50 6.17 23.00
N GLY A 232 3.50 5.29 22.91
CA GLY A 232 4.72 5.36 23.71
C GLY A 232 4.41 5.37 25.20
N ALA A 233 4.82 6.43 25.90
CA ALA A 233 4.57 6.58 27.33
C ALA A 233 3.20 7.20 27.67
N ASN A 234 2.37 7.52 26.68
CA ASN A 234 1.10 8.21 26.88
C ASN A 234 -0.08 7.24 26.75
N LEU A 235 -1.03 7.35 27.68
CA LEU A 235 -2.38 6.83 27.53
C LEU A 235 -3.21 7.88 26.79
N LEU A 236 -3.68 7.56 25.58
CA LEU A 236 -4.46 8.48 24.76
C LEU A 236 -5.94 8.37 25.10
N TYR A 237 -6.47 7.15 25.07
CA TYR A 237 -7.87 6.86 25.36
C TYR A 237 -7.98 5.72 26.36
N LEU A 238 -8.98 5.85 27.23
CA LEU A 238 -9.38 4.88 28.22
C LEU A 238 -10.91 4.88 28.24
N GLU A 239 -11.48 3.73 27.98
CA GLU A 239 -12.91 3.46 28.08
C GLU A 239 -13.46 3.88 29.44
N ASP A 240 -14.74 4.28 29.48
CA ASP A 240 -15.46 4.76 30.65
C ASP A 240 -14.86 6.04 31.30
N THR A 241 -13.78 6.60 30.75
CA THR A 241 -13.00 7.69 31.38
C THR A 241 -12.74 8.87 30.45
N THR A 242 -12.17 8.62 29.28
CA THR A 242 -11.80 9.69 28.37
C THR A 242 -13.03 10.18 27.63
N VAL A 243 -13.27 11.50 27.66
CA VAL A 243 -14.41 12.16 27.04
C VAL A 243 -13.95 12.96 25.83
N PRO A 244 -14.25 12.55 24.59
CA PRO A 244 -13.99 13.35 23.40
C PRO A 244 -14.73 14.69 23.45
N ALA A 245 -14.03 15.77 23.08
CA ALA A 245 -14.64 17.08 22.96
C ALA A 245 -15.50 17.18 21.68
N GLY A 246 -16.42 18.15 21.64
CA GLY A 246 -17.10 18.49 20.39
C GLY A 246 -18.22 17.56 19.93
N GLN A 247 -18.71 16.67 20.80
CA GLN A 247 -19.86 15.78 20.50
C GLN A 247 -21.05 16.58 19.92
N LEU A 248 -21.54 16.17 18.75
CA LEU A 248 -22.61 16.82 18.00
C LEU A 248 -23.96 16.73 18.72
N SER A 249 -24.14 15.73 19.58
CA SER A 249 -25.26 15.61 20.51
C SER A 249 -25.31 16.73 21.56
N GLY A 250 -24.20 17.44 21.78
CA GLY A 250 -24.04 18.42 22.85
C GLY A 250 -23.90 17.80 24.24
N LEU A 251 -23.74 16.47 24.32
CA LEU A 251 -23.46 15.73 25.54
C LEU A 251 -21.95 15.71 25.85
N SER A 252 -21.56 14.91 26.83
CA SER A 252 -20.17 14.76 27.27
C SER A 252 -19.95 13.32 27.74
N ASP A 253 -20.32 12.39 26.88
CA ASP A 253 -20.24 10.95 27.14
C ASP A 253 -18.80 10.47 26.97
N ALA A 254 -18.33 9.59 27.83
CA ALA A 254 -17.02 8.95 27.64
C ALA A 254 -17.11 7.87 26.55
N TRP A 255 -15.96 7.39 26.08
CA TRP A 255 -15.90 6.17 25.28
C TRP A 255 -16.58 5.00 26.02
N ASP A 256 -17.44 4.25 25.33
CA ASP A 256 -18.01 2.96 25.75
C ASP A 256 -17.23 1.79 25.12
N ASN A 257 -16.73 1.98 23.91
CA ASN A 257 -15.92 0.98 23.21
C ASN A 257 -14.98 1.68 22.23
N LEU A 258 -13.76 1.18 22.09
CA LEU A 258 -12.80 1.63 21.07
C LEU A 258 -12.98 0.76 19.83
N GLY A 259 -13.10 1.37 18.65
CA GLY A 259 -13.15 0.63 17.39
C GLY A 259 -11.79 -0.01 17.11
N PHE A 260 -11.64 -1.28 17.47
CA PHE A 260 -10.39 -2.02 17.25
C PHE A 260 -10.04 -2.06 15.77
N ASP A 261 -8.75 -1.87 15.48
CA ASP A 261 -8.18 -1.69 14.13
C ASP A 261 -8.59 -0.38 13.42
N ASP A 262 -9.51 0.41 13.99
CA ASP A 262 -10.00 1.69 13.46
C ASP A 262 -9.37 2.92 14.17
N ALA A 263 -8.08 2.83 14.50
CA ALA A 263 -7.29 3.99 14.93
C ALA A 263 -6.00 4.14 14.15
N TRP A 264 -5.54 5.38 13.98
CA TRP A 264 -4.30 5.73 13.29
C TRP A 264 -3.56 6.88 13.97
N VAL A 265 -2.23 6.82 13.92
CA VAL A 265 -1.31 7.88 14.35
C VAL A 265 -0.51 8.36 13.15
N SER A 266 -0.40 9.68 12.96
CA SER A 266 0.38 10.25 11.86
C SER A 266 1.86 9.88 11.98
N ALA A 267 2.58 9.88 10.84
CA ALA A 267 3.99 9.49 10.81
C ALA A 267 4.88 10.35 11.74
N ASP A 268 4.54 11.64 11.91
CA ASP A 268 5.23 12.55 12.83
C ASP A 268 4.78 12.41 14.32
N GLY A 269 3.76 11.60 14.59
CA GLY A 269 3.20 11.38 15.92
C GLY A 269 2.38 12.55 16.47
N LEU A 270 2.01 13.53 15.63
CA LEU A 270 1.30 14.73 16.05
C LEU A 270 -0.22 14.60 16.01
N HIS A 271 -0.74 13.71 15.16
CA HIS A 271 -2.17 13.56 14.93
C HIS A 271 -2.64 12.13 15.21
N VAL A 272 -3.86 12.02 15.74
CA VAL A 272 -4.52 10.75 16.03
C VAL A 272 -5.95 10.80 15.53
N VAL A 273 -6.38 9.76 14.81
CA VAL A 273 -7.79 9.51 14.50
C VAL A 273 -8.20 8.18 15.12
N MET A 274 -9.42 8.10 15.62
CA MET A 274 -10.01 6.89 16.18
C MET A 274 -11.50 6.87 15.91
N LYS A 275 -12.03 5.70 15.55
CA LYS A 275 -13.46 5.38 15.59
C LYS A 275 -13.81 4.64 16.88
N GLY A 276 -15.05 4.74 17.32
CA GLY A 276 -15.57 3.94 18.42
C GLY A 276 -16.91 4.48 18.92
N ASP A 277 -17.41 3.89 20.00
CA ASP A 277 -18.71 4.20 20.56
C ASP A 277 -18.58 5.04 21.84
N LEU A 278 -19.53 5.92 22.08
CA LEU A 278 -19.70 6.67 23.32
C LEU A 278 -20.76 6.01 24.23
N LEU A 279 -20.72 6.23 25.55
CA LEU A 279 -21.71 5.71 26.53
C LEU A 279 -23.14 6.23 26.36
N GLY A 280 -23.39 7.04 25.33
CA GLY A 280 -24.59 7.81 25.12
C GLY A 280 -25.80 7.00 24.64
N VAL A 281 -26.59 7.62 23.77
CA VAL A 281 -27.72 6.92 23.13
C VAL A 281 -27.19 6.16 21.92
N THR A 282 -27.64 4.91 21.75
CA THR A 282 -27.19 3.96 20.71
C THR A 282 -27.60 4.30 19.27
N THR A 283 -27.93 5.57 19.02
CA THR A 283 -28.29 6.11 17.70
C THR A 283 -27.55 7.43 17.47
N ALA A 284 -26.53 7.68 18.28
CA ALA A 284 -25.68 8.87 18.31
C ALA A 284 -24.36 8.58 19.05
N ASP A 285 -23.93 7.34 19.19
CA ASP A 285 -22.75 6.95 19.97
C ASP A 285 -21.54 6.60 19.10
N ASP A 286 -21.73 6.05 17.90
CA ASP A 286 -20.65 5.83 16.94
C ASP A 286 -20.06 7.17 16.44
N VAL A 287 -18.77 7.37 16.66
CA VAL A 287 -18.04 8.61 16.38
C VAL A 287 -16.69 8.39 15.74
N ILE A 288 -16.26 9.40 14.98
CA ILE A 288 -14.86 9.59 14.62
C ILE A 288 -14.29 10.74 15.42
N VAL A 289 -13.19 10.50 16.12
CA VAL A 289 -12.47 11.48 16.92
C VAL A 289 -11.11 11.74 16.30
N TYR A 290 -10.83 13.00 15.99
CA TYR A 290 -9.53 13.48 15.51
C TYR A 290 -8.94 14.45 16.54
N ASP A 291 -7.74 14.14 17.03
CA ASP A 291 -7.04 14.91 18.08
C ASP A 291 -7.92 15.23 19.29
N GLY A 292 -8.68 14.23 19.75
CA GLY A 292 -9.59 14.32 20.90
C GLY A 292 -10.88 15.11 20.64
N THR A 293 -11.18 15.48 19.40
CA THR A 293 -12.43 16.17 19.01
C THR A 293 -13.27 15.30 18.07
N VAL A 294 -14.57 15.16 18.35
CA VAL A 294 -15.53 14.48 17.47
C VAL A 294 -15.67 15.25 16.16
N MET A 295 -15.43 14.56 15.05
CA MET A 295 -15.50 15.07 13.69
C MET A 295 -16.76 14.59 12.96
N LEU A 296 -17.10 13.31 13.13
CA LEU A 296 -18.31 12.68 12.63
C LEU A 296 -18.99 11.93 13.78
N GLN A 297 -20.33 11.85 13.74
CA GLN A 297 -21.14 11.16 14.73
C GLN A 297 -22.39 10.64 14.04
N GLU A 298 -22.70 9.36 14.23
CA GLU A 298 -23.92 8.76 13.72
C GLU A 298 -25.17 9.54 14.18
N GLY A 299 -26.25 9.49 13.40
CA GLY A 299 -27.46 10.26 13.69
C GLY A 299 -27.32 11.78 13.44
N PHE A 300 -26.16 12.26 12.99
CA PHE A 300 -25.95 13.64 12.53
C PHE A 300 -25.54 13.72 11.07
N VAL A 301 -25.93 14.82 10.41
CA VAL A 301 -25.50 15.12 9.04
C VAL A 301 -24.03 15.52 9.06
N ILE A 302 -23.23 14.94 8.13
CA ILE A 302 -21.83 15.34 7.93
C ILE A 302 -21.74 16.87 7.73
N PRO A 303 -21.02 17.61 8.59
CA PRO A 303 -20.99 19.07 8.51
C PRO A 303 -20.50 19.58 7.16
N GLY A 304 -21.31 20.42 6.50
CA GLY A 304 -20.95 21.04 5.22
C GLY A 304 -21.05 20.13 3.98
N SER A 305 -21.48 18.87 4.13
CA SER A 305 -21.63 17.91 3.02
C SER A 305 -22.72 18.27 2.00
N GLY A 306 -23.75 19.00 2.45
CA GLY A 306 -24.97 19.21 1.67
C GLY A 306 -25.91 17.99 1.64
N PHE A 307 -25.63 16.93 2.41
CA PHE A 307 -26.58 15.85 2.64
C PHE A 307 -27.79 16.34 3.44
N ALA A 308 -28.94 15.70 3.18
CA ALA A 308 -30.18 15.96 3.92
C ALA A 308 -30.34 14.99 5.10
N GLU A 309 -29.90 13.74 4.91
CA GLU A 309 -30.02 12.66 5.89
C GLU A 309 -28.75 12.58 6.76
N PRO A 310 -28.89 12.13 8.02
CA PRO A 310 -27.75 11.89 8.89
C PRO A 310 -26.94 10.67 8.46
N ILE A 311 -25.76 10.50 9.05
CA ILE A 311 -25.03 9.22 9.03
C ILE A 311 -25.93 8.14 9.65
N ASP A 312 -25.98 6.96 9.03
CA ASP A 312 -26.80 5.82 9.49
C ASP A 312 -26.32 5.28 10.84
N ALA A 313 -27.15 4.49 11.51
CA ALA A 313 -26.75 3.75 12.70
C ALA A 313 -25.69 2.71 12.33
N ALA A 314 -24.53 2.76 12.99
CA ALA A 314 -23.31 2.04 12.57
C ALA A 314 -22.90 2.36 11.12
N GLY A 315 -23.23 3.56 10.64
CA GLY A 315 -22.99 3.98 9.26
C GLY A 315 -21.56 4.45 9.02
N ILE A 316 -20.72 4.57 10.05
CA ILE A 316 -19.28 4.83 9.88
C ILE A 316 -18.58 3.48 9.79
N VAL A 317 -18.03 3.16 8.63
CA VAL A 317 -17.51 1.80 8.39
C VAL A 317 -16.03 1.70 8.75
N GLU A 318 -15.16 2.53 8.17
CA GLU A 318 -13.70 2.45 8.33
C GLU A 318 -13.10 3.85 8.41
N VAL A 319 -11.97 3.97 9.11
CA VAL A 319 -11.11 5.17 9.12
C VAL A 319 -9.69 4.89 8.65
N ALA A 320 -9.06 5.90 8.05
CA ALA A 320 -7.64 5.86 7.71
C ALA A 320 -6.96 7.21 7.96
N MET A 321 -5.63 7.21 7.99
CA MET A 321 -4.84 8.43 8.04
C MET A 321 -3.72 8.40 7.00
N GLY A 322 -3.61 9.48 6.22
CA GLY A 322 -2.47 9.71 5.34
C GLY A 322 -1.21 10.06 6.13
N PHE A 323 -0.05 9.96 5.49
CA PHE A 323 1.24 10.27 6.14
C PHE A 323 1.37 11.74 6.58
N ASP A 324 0.61 12.66 5.96
CA ASP A 324 0.48 14.07 6.36
C ASP A 324 -0.42 14.30 7.59
N GLY A 325 -1.03 13.26 8.14
CA GLY A 325 -2.02 13.38 9.21
C GLY A 325 -3.42 13.77 8.73
N ALA A 326 -3.68 13.80 7.42
CA ALA A 326 -5.05 13.94 6.91
C ALA A 326 -5.85 12.67 7.22
N TRP A 327 -7.00 12.84 7.86
CA TRP A 327 -7.87 11.71 8.20
C TRP A 327 -8.91 11.47 7.11
N PHE A 328 -9.29 10.20 6.96
CA PHE A 328 -10.27 9.69 6.03
C PHE A 328 -11.30 8.85 6.77
N ALA A 329 -12.51 8.79 6.22
CA ALA A 329 -13.50 7.83 6.61
C ALA A 329 -14.42 7.49 5.45
N ARG A 330 -15.00 6.29 5.47
CA ARG A 330 -16.11 5.89 4.60
C ARG A 330 -17.30 5.43 5.40
N GLY A 331 -18.47 5.54 4.79
CA GLY A 331 -19.72 5.20 5.45
C GLY A 331 -20.94 5.49 4.58
N ASN A 332 -22.12 5.37 5.16
CA ASN A 332 -23.41 5.61 4.50
C ASN A 332 -24.31 6.54 5.33
N ASN A 333 -25.36 7.06 4.70
CA ASN A 333 -26.38 7.87 5.36
C ASN A 333 -27.67 7.07 5.62
N ASP A 334 -28.43 7.45 6.64
CA ASP A 334 -29.72 6.84 6.97
C ASP A 334 -30.72 6.99 5.80
N VAL A 335 -31.70 6.09 5.77
CA VAL A 335 -32.87 6.02 4.87
C VAL A 335 -32.55 5.78 3.39
N THR A 336 -31.67 6.60 2.82
CA THR A 336 -31.28 6.53 1.41
C THR A 336 -30.05 5.67 1.18
N GLU A 337 -29.32 5.31 2.25
CA GLU A 337 -28.12 4.47 2.20
C GLU A 337 -27.04 5.05 1.26
N VAL A 338 -27.00 6.39 1.07
CA VAL A 338 -26.00 7.02 0.20
C VAL A 338 -24.62 6.87 0.81
N ASP A 339 -23.77 6.08 0.15
CA ASP A 339 -22.37 5.88 0.54
C ASP A 339 -21.52 7.11 0.25
N TRP A 340 -20.48 7.31 1.07
CA TRP A 340 -19.58 8.44 0.99
C TRP A 340 -18.16 8.09 1.44
N VAL A 341 -17.22 8.89 0.95
CA VAL A 341 -15.85 8.99 1.48
C VAL A 341 -15.59 10.44 1.85
N VAL A 342 -15.08 10.67 3.06
CA VAL A 342 -14.63 11.99 3.51
C VAL A 342 -13.12 12.03 3.69
N ARG A 343 -12.55 13.23 3.48
CA ARG A 343 -11.18 13.58 3.85
C ARG A 343 -11.22 14.89 4.62
N ASN A 344 -10.69 14.92 5.84
CA ASN A 344 -10.69 16.11 6.70
C ASN A 344 -12.07 16.79 6.80
N GLY A 345 -13.13 15.99 6.92
CA GLY A 345 -14.52 16.45 7.01
C GLY A 345 -15.17 16.89 5.70
N VAL A 346 -14.45 16.80 4.57
CA VAL A 346 -14.98 17.12 3.24
C VAL A 346 -15.32 15.85 2.49
N VAL A 347 -16.56 15.72 1.99
CA VAL A 347 -16.96 14.60 1.11
C VAL A 347 -16.19 14.69 -0.20
N ILE A 348 -15.35 13.70 -0.48
CA ILE A 348 -14.51 13.60 -1.68
C ILE A 348 -15.05 12.60 -2.72
N ALA A 349 -15.87 11.64 -2.28
CA ALA A 349 -16.62 10.73 -3.15
C ALA A 349 -17.97 10.40 -2.51
N ARG A 350 -18.96 10.07 -3.33
CA ARG A 350 -20.28 9.59 -2.88
C ARG A 350 -20.98 8.79 -3.98
N GLU A 351 -21.86 7.89 -3.58
CA GLU A 351 -22.78 7.18 -4.47
C GLU A 351 -23.57 8.17 -5.36
N GLY A 352 -23.74 7.83 -6.63
CA GLY A 352 -24.33 8.69 -7.66
C GLY A 352 -23.48 9.91 -8.05
N GLY A 353 -22.29 10.09 -7.45
CA GLY A 353 -21.29 11.09 -7.84
C GLY A 353 -20.44 10.62 -9.02
N LEU A 354 -19.82 11.56 -9.74
CA LEU A 354 -18.90 11.23 -10.83
C LEU A 354 -17.64 10.51 -10.32
N VAL A 355 -17.26 9.40 -10.96
CA VAL A 355 -16.00 8.69 -10.72
C VAL A 355 -14.80 9.57 -11.11
N LEU A 356 -14.87 10.17 -12.29
CA LEU A 356 -13.91 11.14 -12.78
C LEU A 356 -14.62 12.47 -13.02
N ALA A 357 -14.04 13.58 -12.54
CA ALA A 357 -14.63 14.91 -12.68
C ALA A 357 -14.94 15.33 -14.14
N SER A 358 -14.25 14.73 -15.12
CA SER A 358 -14.44 14.97 -16.56
C SER A 358 -15.31 13.92 -17.28
N GLY A 359 -15.73 12.87 -16.57
CA GLY A 359 -16.40 11.70 -17.13
C GLY A 359 -17.93 11.74 -17.04
N THR A 360 -18.54 10.57 -17.27
CA THR A 360 -20.00 10.34 -17.12
C THR A 360 -20.33 9.12 -16.26
N GLU A 361 -19.34 8.31 -15.92
CA GLU A 361 -19.48 7.14 -15.05
C GLU A 361 -19.69 7.60 -13.60
N LEU A 362 -20.59 6.94 -12.89
CA LEU A 362 -20.99 7.24 -11.53
C LEU A 362 -20.57 6.13 -10.56
N TRP A 363 -20.28 6.49 -9.32
CA TRP A 363 -20.19 5.54 -8.23
C TRP A 363 -21.57 4.91 -8.00
N ASP A 364 -21.62 3.59 -7.85
CA ASP A 364 -22.88 2.82 -7.80
C ASP A 364 -22.68 1.55 -6.97
N ASP A 365 -23.54 1.34 -5.98
CA ASP A 365 -23.47 0.26 -4.98
C ASP A 365 -24.21 -1.02 -5.41
N THR A 366 -24.82 -1.06 -6.61
CA THR A 366 -25.71 -2.16 -7.05
C THR A 366 -25.03 -3.54 -6.95
N THR A 367 -23.71 -3.59 -7.14
CA THR A 367 -22.91 -4.82 -7.06
C THR A 367 -22.14 -5.00 -5.76
N PHE A 368 -22.02 -3.96 -4.95
CA PHE A 368 -21.31 -3.97 -3.67
C PHE A 368 -21.87 -2.86 -2.78
N SER A 369 -22.58 -3.26 -1.72
CA SER A 369 -23.43 -2.38 -0.90
C SER A 369 -22.71 -1.26 -0.17
N ASP A 370 -21.40 -1.39 0.05
CA ASP A 370 -20.64 -0.35 0.74
C ASP A 370 -20.12 0.70 -0.26
N CYS A 371 -20.30 0.46 -1.56
CA CYS A 371 -19.82 1.20 -2.74
C CYS A 371 -18.29 1.36 -2.82
N PHE A 372 -17.66 1.84 -1.76
CA PHE A 372 -16.25 2.14 -1.64
C PHE A 372 -15.53 1.07 -0.84
N PHE A 373 -14.49 0.49 -1.45
CA PHE A 373 -13.66 -0.53 -0.81
C PHE A 373 -12.31 0.02 -0.35
N ALA A 374 -11.93 1.26 -0.68
CA ALA A 374 -10.66 1.80 -0.21
C ALA A 374 -10.58 3.34 -0.22
N HIS A 375 -9.80 3.89 0.72
CA HIS A 375 -9.36 5.28 0.71
C HIS A 375 -7.96 5.43 1.35
N GLN A 376 -7.10 6.28 0.77
CA GLN A 376 -5.78 6.57 1.36
C GLN A 376 -5.21 7.89 0.82
N GLY A 377 -4.27 8.50 1.55
CA GLY A 377 -3.56 9.72 1.13
C GLY A 377 -2.05 9.66 1.33
N ASP A 378 -1.33 10.52 0.59
CA ASP A 378 0.12 10.74 0.72
C ASP A 378 0.45 12.08 1.40
N SER A 379 1.72 12.34 1.65
CA SER A 379 2.16 13.60 2.27
C SER A 379 2.10 14.81 1.34
N ASN A 380 1.88 14.60 0.04
CA ASN A 380 1.77 15.66 -0.97
C ASN A 380 0.33 16.17 -1.11
N GLY A 381 -0.60 15.62 -0.33
CA GLY A 381 -2.02 15.94 -0.37
C GLY A 381 -2.79 15.24 -1.49
N ASN A 382 -2.17 14.26 -2.15
CA ASN A 382 -2.87 13.34 -3.05
C ASN A 382 -3.66 12.32 -2.24
N TRP A 383 -4.73 11.83 -2.85
CA TRP A 383 -5.56 10.80 -2.28
C TRP A 383 -6.12 9.87 -3.36
N VAL A 384 -6.37 8.62 -2.98
CA VAL A 384 -7.05 7.63 -3.80
C VAL A 384 -8.37 7.22 -3.17
N VAL A 385 -9.35 6.92 -4.02
CA VAL A 385 -10.61 6.26 -3.65
C VAL A 385 -10.78 5.05 -4.55
N GLY A 386 -11.08 3.90 -3.95
CA GLY A 386 -11.47 2.67 -4.62
C GLY A 386 -12.95 2.39 -4.39
N GLY A 387 -13.69 2.04 -5.45
CA GLY A 387 -15.10 1.69 -5.34
C GLY A 387 -15.67 1.05 -6.60
N VAL A 388 -16.95 0.69 -6.55
CA VAL A 388 -17.73 0.16 -7.66
C VAL A 388 -18.55 1.24 -8.37
N THR A 389 -18.83 1.02 -9.65
CA THR A 389 -19.42 2.04 -10.53
C THR A 389 -20.58 1.50 -11.37
N ASP A 390 -21.29 2.42 -12.04
CA ASP A 390 -22.36 2.13 -12.99
C ASP A 390 -21.85 1.60 -14.34
N ASN A 391 -20.62 1.07 -14.40
CA ASN A 391 -20.05 0.52 -15.62
C ASN A 391 -20.95 -0.58 -16.20
N VAL A 392 -21.27 -0.45 -17.48
CA VAL A 392 -22.14 -1.42 -18.18
C VAL A 392 -21.55 -2.83 -18.24
N ASP A 393 -20.23 -2.95 -18.10
CA ASP A 393 -19.54 -4.23 -17.97
C ASP A 393 -19.30 -4.54 -16.48
N PRO A 394 -20.04 -5.51 -15.90
CA PRO A 394 -19.91 -5.85 -14.49
C PRO A 394 -18.57 -6.54 -14.15
N LEU A 395 -17.73 -6.81 -15.15
CA LEU A 395 -16.36 -7.27 -14.95
C LEU A 395 -15.37 -6.10 -14.89
N ARG A 396 -15.82 -4.86 -15.04
CA ARG A 396 -14.97 -3.67 -15.10
C ARG A 396 -15.49 -2.56 -14.18
N ASN A 397 -16.38 -2.86 -13.25
CA ASN A 397 -17.05 -1.85 -12.44
C ASN A 397 -16.28 -1.50 -11.15
N GLY A 398 -15.31 -2.30 -10.70
CA GLY A 398 -14.36 -1.88 -9.66
C GLY A 398 -13.23 -1.02 -10.22
N VAL A 399 -12.97 0.15 -9.62
CA VAL A 399 -11.93 1.10 -10.07
C VAL A 399 -11.25 1.81 -8.89
N ILE A 400 -9.95 2.12 -9.04
CA ILE A 400 -9.20 2.99 -8.13
C ILE A 400 -8.87 4.30 -8.84
N VAL A 401 -9.20 5.44 -8.22
CA VAL A 401 -9.07 6.78 -8.79
C VAL A 401 -8.22 7.66 -7.89
N LEU A 402 -7.26 8.38 -8.48
CA LEU A 402 -6.46 9.43 -7.84
C LEU A 402 -7.14 10.79 -8.00
N ASN A 403 -7.30 11.47 -6.87
CA ASN A 403 -7.78 12.86 -6.75
C ASN A 403 -9.12 13.15 -7.45
N GLY A 404 -9.94 12.12 -7.72
CA GLY A 404 -11.18 12.23 -8.48
C GLY A 404 -10.99 12.64 -9.95
N THR A 405 -9.76 12.60 -10.46
CA THR A 405 -9.42 13.10 -11.81
C THR A 405 -8.73 12.06 -12.68
N THR A 406 -8.15 11.02 -12.10
CA THR A 406 -7.29 10.07 -12.81
C THR A 406 -7.62 8.63 -12.40
N GLU A 407 -8.10 7.82 -13.32
CA GLU A 407 -8.22 6.37 -13.13
C GLU A 407 -6.81 5.74 -13.05
N ILE A 408 -6.52 5.01 -11.98
CA ILE A 408 -5.22 4.37 -11.77
C ILE A 408 -5.22 2.97 -12.37
N VAL A 409 -6.19 2.16 -11.93
CA VAL A 409 -6.34 0.75 -12.30
C VAL A 409 -7.80 0.35 -12.15
N ARG A 410 -8.24 -0.61 -12.96
CA ARG A 410 -9.61 -1.12 -12.98
C ARG A 410 -9.65 -2.64 -13.04
N GLU A 411 -10.74 -3.21 -12.53
CA GLU A 411 -11.07 -4.60 -12.82
C GLU A 411 -11.07 -4.89 -14.32
N GLY A 412 -10.56 -6.06 -14.69
CA GLY A 412 -10.39 -6.47 -16.07
C GLY A 412 -9.22 -5.83 -16.79
N ASP A 413 -8.43 -4.95 -16.16
CA ASP A 413 -7.15 -4.55 -16.75
C ASP A 413 -6.20 -5.75 -16.80
N PRO A 414 -5.47 -5.93 -17.91
CA PRO A 414 -4.59 -7.07 -18.09
C PRO A 414 -3.31 -6.93 -17.26
N ILE A 415 -2.77 -8.08 -16.84
CA ILE A 415 -1.57 -8.18 -16.01
C ILE A 415 -0.44 -8.80 -16.84
N ASP A 416 0.73 -8.17 -16.84
CA ASP A 416 1.98 -8.72 -17.39
C ASP A 416 2.69 -9.49 -16.26
N VAL A 417 2.36 -10.77 -16.15
CA VAL A 417 2.76 -11.63 -15.01
C VAL A 417 4.26 -11.95 -15.05
N ASP A 418 4.84 -12.12 -16.23
CA ASP A 418 6.24 -12.50 -16.42
C ASP A 418 7.17 -11.30 -16.70
N GLY A 419 6.62 -10.08 -16.75
CA GLY A 419 7.35 -8.83 -16.92
C GLY A 419 7.99 -8.71 -18.30
N ASN A 420 7.44 -9.39 -19.31
CA ASN A 420 8.00 -9.42 -20.66
C ASN A 420 7.55 -8.21 -21.51
N GLY A 421 6.66 -7.37 -20.98
CA GLY A 421 6.07 -6.20 -21.62
C GLY A 421 4.84 -6.50 -22.47
N LEU A 422 4.30 -7.71 -22.41
CA LEU A 422 3.13 -8.19 -23.16
C LEU A 422 2.06 -8.71 -22.18
N PHE A 423 0.81 -8.52 -22.57
CA PHE A 423 -0.35 -9.01 -21.82
C PHE A 423 -0.84 -10.35 -22.39
N ASP A 424 0.02 -11.38 -22.34
CA ASP A 424 -0.25 -12.70 -22.94
C ASP A 424 -0.40 -13.85 -21.93
N ASN A 425 -0.49 -13.53 -20.64
CA ASN A 425 -0.54 -14.52 -19.56
C ASN A 425 -1.96 -15.00 -19.19
N ASP A 426 -3.01 -14.53 -19.89
CA ASP A 426 -4.41 -14.82 -19.55
C ASP A 426 -4.76 -14.44 -18.09
N ALA A 427 -4.26 -13.28 -17.65
CA ALA A 427 -4.38 -12.77 -16.29
C ALA A 427 -4.93 -11.34 -16.30
N PHE A 428 -5.98 -11.11 -15.52
CA PHE A 428 -6.66 -9.83 -15.40
C PHE A 428 -7.01 -9.56 -13.94
N PHE A 429 -7.01 -8.29 -13.54
CA PHE A 429 -7.54 -7.92 -12.23
C PHE A 429 -9.00 -8.36 -12.13
N ASN A 430 -9.35 -9.01 -11.02
CA ASN A 430 -10.69 -9.51 -10.79
C ASN A 430 -11.46 -8.66 -9.79
N THR A 431 -10.92 -8.50 -8.58
CA THR A 431 -11.51 -7.74 -7.46
C THR A 431 -10.37 -7.19 -6.61
N PHE A 432 -10.48 -5.95 -6.15
CA PHE A 432 -9.55 -5.33 -5.22
C PHE A 432 -9.93 -5.67 -3.77
N GLY A 433 -8.94 -5.75 -2.89
CA GLY A 433 -9.20 -5.98 -1.47
C GLY A 433 -9.75 -4.75 -0.75
N ASN A 434 -10.48 -4.97 0.33
CA ASN A 434 -10.99 -3.91 1.18
C ASN A 434 -9.83 -3.28 1.95
N ASP A 435 -9.60 -1.99 1.70
CA ASP A 435 -8.57 -1.17 2.31
C ASP A 435 -7.13 -1.69 2.09
N ASP A 436 -6.95 -2.62 1.14
CA ASP A 436 -5.71 -3.31 0.79
C ASP A 436 -4.81 -2.48 -0.15
N LEU A 437 -4.58 -1.21 0.20
CA LEU A 437 -3.70 -0.33 -0.57
C LEU A 437 -2.90 0.67 0.27
N VAL A 438 -1.76 1.11 -0.27
CA VAL A 438 -0.92 2.19 0.26
C VAL A 438 -0.49 3.10 -0.87
N LEU A 439 -0.74 4.40 -0.71
CA LEU A 439 -0.25 5.45 -1.61
C LEU A 439 1.00 6.10 -0.99
N PHE A 440 2.16 5.97 -1.66
CA PHE A 440 3.42 6.55 -1.18
C PHE A 440 3.68 7.96 -1.74
N ASP A 441 4.55 8.73 -1.09
CA ASP A 441 4.90 10.10 -1.51
C ASP A 441 5.63 10.15 -2.86
N ASN A 442 6.22 9.03 -3.29
CA ASN A 442 6.85 8.93 -4.60
C ASN A 442 5.81 8.75 -5.73
N GLY A 443 4.51 8.67 -5.38
CA GLY A 443 3.41 8.46 -6.30
C GLY A 443 3.21 7.00 -6.70
N ASP A 444 3.85 6.03 -6.06
CA ASP A 444 3.52 4.62 -6.26
C ASP A 444 2.31 4.23 -5.39
N LEU A 445 1.41 3.43 -5.96
CA LEU A 445 0.34 2.74 -5.27
C LEU A 445 0.71 1.26 -5.18
N LEU A 446 0.79 0.72 -3.98
CA LEU A 446 0.91 -0.72 -3.71
C LEU A 446 -0.45 -1.23 -3.28
N PHE A 447 -0.93 -2.32 -3.87
CA PHE A 447 -2.27 -2.85 -3.58
C PHE A 447 -2.36 -4.35 -3.79
N VAL A 448 -3.32 -4.99 -3.12
CA VAL A 448 -3.63 -6.42 -3.32
C VAL A 448 -4.89 -6.56 -4.17
N ALA A 449 -4.86 -7.50 -5.10
CA ALA A 449 -6.02 -7.83 -5.92
C ALA A 449 -6.08 -9.31 -6.26
N SER A 450 -7.30 -9.85 -6.37
CA SER A 450 -7.54 -11.16 -6.96
C SER A 450 -7.36 -11.12 -8.48
N ILE A 451 -7.04 -12.27 -9.06
CA ILE A 451 -6.71 -12.44 -10.48
C ILE A 451 -7.68 -13.45 -11.09
N ARG A 452 -8.19 -13.12 -12.29
CA ARG A 452 -9.01 -14.01 -13.12
C ARG A 452 -8.42 -14.21 -14.50
N ASN A 453 -8.89 -15.25 -15.17
CA ASN A 453 -8.58 -15.51 -16.58
C ASN A 453 -9.62 -14.86 -17.52
N ALA A 454 -9.40 -14.92 -18.83
CA ALA A 454 -10.32 -14.38 -19.85
C ALA A 454 -11.70 -15.06 -19.85
N ALA A 455 -11.84 -16.24 -19.24
CA ALA A 455 -13.12 -16.91 -19.07
C ALA A 455 -13.91 -16.38 -17.84
N GLY A 456 -13.33 -15.45 -17.06
CA GLY A 456 -13.94 -14.89 -15.86
C GLY A 456 -13.70 -15.71 -14.59
N THR A 457 -12.88 -16.76 -14.64
CA THR A 457 -12.61 -17.61 -13.48
C THR A 457 -11.51 -16.99 -12.64
N ALA A 458 -11.80 -16.60 -11.40
CA ALA A 458 -10.80 -16.24 -10.40
C ALA A 458 -9.93 -17.47 -10.05
N TYR A 459 -8.61 -17.31 -10.00
CA TYR A 459 -7.67 -18.43 -9.79
C TYR A 459 -6.41 -18.11 -8.99
N ALA A 460 -6.15 -16.83 -8.69
CA ALA A 460 -4.97 -16.40 -7.93
C ALA A 460 -5.22 -15.03 -7.28
N GLN A 461 -4.23 -14.53 -6.54
CA GLN A 461 -4.14 -13.19 -5.98
C GLN A 461 -2.72 -12.66 -6.23
N GLY A 462 -2.51 -11.36 -6.11
CA GLY A 462 -1.17 -10.79 -6.13
C GLY A 462 -1.09 -9.47 -5.40
N LEU A 463 0.15 -9.12 -5.08
CA LEU A 463 0.57 -7.81 -4.64
C LEU A 463 1.13 -7.05 -5.85
N PHE A 464 0.60 -5.87 -6.11
CA PHE A 464 0.89 -5.10 -7.31
C PHE A 464 1.36 -3.70 -6.96
N ARG A 465 2.29 -3.17 -7.76
CA ARG A 465 2.72 -1.78 -7.69
C ARG A 465 2.43 -1.06 -8.99
N ILE A 466 1.79 0.10 -8.93
CA ILE A 466 1.52 0.95 -10.09
C ILE A 466 1.90 2.40 -9.80
N SER A 467 2.52 3.07 -10.76
CA SER A 467 2.88 4.48 -10.62
C SER A 467 1.68 5.36 -10.97
N THR A 468 1.27 6.22 -10.03
CA THR A 468 0.09 7.09 -10.14
C THR A 468 0.35 8.40 -10.90
N SER A 469 1.61 8.72 -11.19
CA SER A 469 2.01 9.93 -11.94
C SER A 469 1.66 9.87 -13.43
N GLY A 470 0.99 8.82 -13.91
CA GLY A 470 0.57 8.67 -15.29
C GLY A 470 1.73 8.71 -16.26
N GLY A 471 2.52 7.64 -16.25
CA GLY A 471 3.45 7.37 -17.34
C GLY A 471 4.80 8.07 -17.26
N SER A 472 5.33 8.38 -16.07
CA SER A 472 6.78 8.56 -15.94
C SER A 472 7.51 7.24 -15.69
N SER A 473 7.25 6.20 -16.48
CA SER A 473 8.12 5.02 -16.48
C SER A 473 9.45 5.43 -17.12
N SER A 474 10.49 5.59 -16.30
CA SER A 474 11.84 5.68 -16.83
C SER A 474 12.28 4.27 -17.27
N VAL A 475 12.36 4.01 -18.56
CA VAL A 475 12.71 2.69 -19.11
C VAL A 475 14.17 2.68 -19.54
N ALA A 476 14.96 1.82 -18.91
CA ALA A 476 16.31 1.50 -19.37
C ALA A 476 16.25 0.74 -20.70
N TYR A 477 17.09 1.12 -21.67
CA TYR A 477 17.14 0.48 -22.99
C TYR A 477 18.55 0.49 -23.57
N CYS A 478 18.78 -0.26 -24.65
CA CYS A 478 20.07 -0.35 -25.35
C CYS A 478 21.19 -0.97 -24.48
N THR A 479 22.25 -1.46 -25.12
CA THR A 479 23.31 -2.21 -24.44
C THR A 479 24.41 -1.26 -23.94
N ALA A 480 24.72 -1.32 -22.65
CA ALA A 480 25.88 -0.64 -22.08
C ALA A 480 27.18 -1.23 -22.67
N GLY A 481 28.21 -0.40 -22.80
CA GLY A 481 29.55 -0.93 -23.11
C GLY A 481 30.17 -1.61 -21.89
N THR A 482 31.24 -2.37 -22.12
CA THR A 482 32.11 -2.87 -21.04
C THR A 482 33.41 -2.08 -21.08
N SER A 483 33.81 -1.53 -19.94
CA SER A 483 35.05 -0.76 -19.84
C SER A 483 36.30 -1.63 -19.96
N THR A 484 37.46 -1.02 -20.21
CA THR A 484 38.74 -1.75 -20.25
C THR A 484 39.00 -2.53 -18.95
N ASN A 485 38.55 -2.01 -17.80
CA ASN A 485 38.66 -2.67 -16.50
C ASN A 485 37.43 -3.55 -16.13
N GLY A 486 36.54 -3.83 -17.08
CA GLY A 486 35.44 -4.79 -16.90
C GLY A 486 34.15 -4.21 -16.32
N CYS A 487 34.04 -2.89 -16.17
CA CYS A 487 32.84 -2.26 -15.60
C CYS A 487 31.71 -2.20 -16.63
N THR A 488 30.49 -2.52 -16.20
CA THR A 488 29.27 -2.42 -17.02
C THR A 488 28.36 -1.33 -16.43
N PRO A 489 28.48 -0.08 -16.90
CA PRO A 489 27.77 1.06 -16.37
C PRO A 489 26.26 0.99 -16.60
N ALA A 490 25.48 1.26 -15.57
CA ALA A 490 24.02 1.21 -15.59
C ALA A 490 23.41 2.58 -15.27
N ILE A 491 22.55 3.10 -16.16
CA ILE A 491 21.78 4.33 -15.92
C ILE A 491 20.40 4.02 -15.32
N SER A 492 19.98 4.83 -14.35
CA SER A 492 18.65 4.82 -13.73
C SER A 492 18.23 6.25 -13.38
N SER A 493 17.02 6.42 -12.86
CA SER A 493 16.53 7.69 -12.31
C SER A 493 15.74 7.50 -11.02
N THR A 494 15.61 8.58 -10.26
CA THR A 494 14.75 8.69 -9.08
C THR A 494 13.95 10.00 -9.13
N GLY A 495 12.74 9.98 -8.57
CA GLY A 495 11.80 11.10 -8.56
C GLY A 495 10.92 11.18 -9.82
N THR A 496 10.17 12.28 -9.93
CA THR A 496 9.15 12.49 -10.98
C THR A 496 9.65 13.47 -12.04
N PRO A 497 9.74 13.09 -13.34
CA PRO A 497 10.10 14.01 -14.41
C PRO A 497 8.94 14.96 -14.75
N SER A 498 8.65 15.93 -13.89
CA SER A 498 7.55 16.88 -14.11
C SER A 498 7.98 18.04 -15.03
N ALA A 499 7.13 18.41 -15.99
CA ALA A 499 7.32 19.55 -16.88
C ALA A 499 7.19 20.89 -16.15
N SER A 500 6.49 20.93 -15.01
CA SER A 500 6.30 22.13 -14.20
C SER A 500 7.28 22.26 -13.04
N ALA A 501 7.89 21.16 -12.59
CA ALA A 501 8.87 21.17 -11.51
C ALA A 501 10.24 21.72 -11.95
N THR A 502 10.93 22.41 -11.04
CA THR A 502 12.27 22.98 -11.27
C THR A 502 13.41 22.13 -10.73
N SER A 503 13.12 21.04 -10.02
CA SER A 503 14.08 20.13 -9.39
C SER A 503 13.39 18.81 -9.01
N GLY A 504 14.15 17.81 -8.58
CA GLY A 504 13.58 16.59 -7.96
C GLY A 504 13.49 15.37 -8.89
N PHE A 505 14.08 15.43 -10.08
CA PHE A 505 14.25 14.27 -10.96
C PHE A 505 15.73 14.03 -11.23
N THR A 506 16.29 13.02 -10.58
CA THR A 506 17.73 12.74 -10.60
C THR A 506 18.05 11.59 -11.55
N LEU A 507 18.97 11.83 -12.50
CA LEU A 507 19.57 10.80 -13.33
C LEU A 507 20.87 10.33 -12.70
N SER A 508 21.06 9.02 -12.59
CA SER A 508 22.26 8.41 -11.97
C SER A 508 22.85 7.32 -12.86
N VAL A 509 24.17 7.24 -12.92
CA VAL A 509 24.91 6.16 -13.59
C VAL A 509 25.83 5.52 -12.57
N SER A 510 25.65 4.23 -12.31
CA SER A 510 26.48 3.43 -11.40
C SER A 510 27.41 2.50 -12.19
N ASN A 511 28.32 1.82 -11.48
CA ASN A 511 29.26 0.85 -12.06
C ASN A 511 30.12 1.44 -13.18
N VAL A 512 30.48 2.72 -13.09
CA VAL A 512 31.51 3.33 -13.94
C VAL A 512 32.87 3.17 -13.29
N GLU A 513 33.94 3.29 -14.08
CA GLU A 513 35.29 3.28 -13.51
C GLU A 513 35.51 4.46 -12.58
N GLY A 514 36.11 4.19 -11.41
CA GLY A 514 36.48 5.23 -10.47
C GLY A 514 37.62 6.13 -10.96
N GLN A 515 37.62 7.37 -10.47
CA GLN A 515 38.56 8.45 -10.78
C GLN A 515 38.65 8.79 -12.27
N LYS A 516 37.52 8.76 -12.97
CA LYS A 516 37.38 9.18 -14.36
C LYS A 516 36.55 10.45 -14.45
N GLN A 517 36.75 11.18 -15.54
CA GLN A 517 35.86 12.28 -15.91
C GLN A 517 34.71 11.73 -16.75
N GLY A 518 33.49 12.21 -16.48
CA GLY A 518 32.29 11.83 -17.23
C GLY A 518 31.27 12.96 -17.30
N LEU A 519 30.17 12.70 -17.98
CA LEU A 519 28.99 13.56 -18.06
C LEU A 519 27.77 12.72 -18.42
N LEU A 520 26.58 13.23 -18.11
CA LEU A 520 25.35 12.75 -18.71
C LEU A 520 24.97 13.65 -19.90
N PHE A 521 24.22 13.12 -20.84
CA PHE A 521 23.62 13.88 -21.93
C PHE A 521 22.25 13.31 -22.29
N TYR A 522 21.42 14.10 -22.96
CA TYR A 522 20.10 13.66 -23.42
C TYR A 522 19.77 14.12 -24.84
N GLY A 523 18.70 13.59 -25.42
CA GLY A 523 18.12 13.95 -26.71
C GLY A 523 16.61 13.77 -26.69
N LEU A 524 15.93 14.26 -27.73
CA LEU A 524 14.46 14.32 -27.82
C LEU A 524 13.91 13.68 -29.10
N THR A 525 14.77 13.12 -29.94
CA THR A 525 14.40 12.65 -31.28
C THR A 525 14.31 11.12 -31.35
N GLY A 526 14.34 10.45 -30.20
CA GLY A 526 14.15 9.02 -30.06
C GLY A 526 15.42 8.25 -29.71
N ARG A 527 15.22 6.94 -29.60
CA ARG A 527 16.28 5.95 -29.33
C ARG A 527 17.19 5.75 -30.55
N ALA A 528 18.40 5.30 -30.28
CA ALA A 528 19.39 4.83 -31.22
C ALA A 528 20.06 3.56 -30.66
N SER A 529 20.87 2.90 -31.48
CA SER A 529 21.75 1.81 -31.05
C SER A 529 22.93 1.72 -32.01
N THR A 530 23.64 2.84 -32.17
CA THR A 530 24.76 2.94 -33.12
C THR A 530 26.05 2.54 -32.40
N PRO A 531 26.86 1.62 -32.94
CA PRO A 531 28.16 1.31 -32.34
C PRO A 531 28.98 2.57 -32.09
N TRP A 532 29.49 2.75 -30.87
CA TRP A 532 30.19 3.97 -30.48
C TRP A 532 31.49 4.14 -31.28
N GLY A 533 32.17 3.04 -31.60
CA GLY A 533 33.30 3.01 -32.53
C GLY A 533 33.53 1.62 -33.08
N ILE A 534 34.28 1.52 -34.18
CA ILE A 534 34.63 0.24 -34.80
C ILE A 534 35.44 -0.59 -33.81
N GLY A 535 34.95 -1.80 -33.51
CA GLY A 535 35.59 -2.72 -32.56
C GLY A 535 35.37 -2.40 -31.08
N GLY A 536 34.51 -1.44 -30.74
CA GLY A 536 34.11 -1.14 -29.36
C GLY A 536 32.91 -1.98 -28.90
N THR A 537 32.73 -2.09 -27.58
CA THR A 537 31.60 -2.79 -26.95
C THR A 537 30.39 -1.87 -26.68
N SER A 538 30.58 -0.55 -26.69
CA SER A 538 29.55 0.43 -26.32
C SER A 538 28.70 0.88 -27.51
N PHE A 539 27.45 1.26 -27.22
CA PHE A 539 26.50 1.81 -28.19
C PHE A 539 26.11 3.23 -27.81
N LEU A 540 25.99 4.12 -28.80
CA LEU A 540 25.30 5.40 -28.66
C LEU A 540 23.79 5.14 -28.76
N CYS A 541 23.12 5.30 -27.62
CA CYS A 541 21.72 4.94 -27.44
C CYS A 541 20.78 6.13 -27.68
N VAL A 542 21.29 7.36 -27.66
CA VAL A 542 20.49 8.59 -27.83
C VAL A 542 20.68 9.15 -29.24
N LYS A 543 19.58 9.42 -29.96
CA LYS A 543 19.63 10.01 -31.30
C LYS A 543 19.94 11.51 -31.23
N SER A 544 20.69 12.01 -32.22
CA SER A 544 21.01 13.44 -32.33
C SER A 544 19.79 14.28 -32.75
N PRO A 545 19.73 15.57 -32.39
CA PRO A 545 20.72 16.34 -31.61
C PRO A 545 20.73 15.95 -30.13
N THR A 546 21.89 16.10 -29.47
CA THR A 546 22.03 15.83 -28.04
C THR A 546 22.45 17.07 -27.26
N GLN A 547 21.93 17.20 -26.04
CA GLN A 547 22.30 18.20 -25.05
C GLN A 547 23.24 17.57 -24.02
N ARG A 548 24.46 18.13 -23.92
CA ARG A 548 25.40 17.74 -22.87
C ARG A 548 25.07 18.47 -21.57
N MET A 549 25.20 17.76 -20.47
CA MET A 549 25.14 18.35 -19.13
C MET A 549 26.56 18.60 -18.59
N GLY A 550 26.64 19.18 -17.40
CA GLY A 550 27.91 19.51 -16.75
C GLY A 550 28.83 18.30 -16.58
N THR A 551 30.14 18.53 -16.76
CA THR A 551 31.17 17.52 -16.55
C THR A 551 31.33 17.20 -15.06
N GLN A 552 31.50 15.93 -14.73
CA GLN A 552 31.64 15.42 -13.37
C GLN A 552 32.86 14.50 -13.24
N GLN A 553 33.29 14.27 -12.01
CA GLN A 553 34.22 13.19 -11.68
C GLN A 553 33.41 12.00 -11.17
N THR A 554 33.81 10.79 -11.57
CA THR A 554 33.11 9.56 -11.16
C THR A 554 33.35 9.18 -9.70
N ASN A 555 34.28 9.84 -9.00
CA ASN A 555 34.74 9.47 -7.66
C ASN A 555 35.16 8.00 -7.59
N GLY A 556 35.07 7.33 -6.44
CA GLY A 556 35.47 5.92 -6.31
C GLY A 556 36.98 5.67 -6.40
N THR A 557 37.34 4.39 -6.51
CA THR A 557 38.72 3.89 -6.54
C THR A 557 39.21 3.75 -7.97
N LEU A 558 40.43 4.20 -8.26
CA LEU A 558 41.00 4.13 -9.60
C LEU A 558 40.89 2.73 -10.21
N ASN A 559 40.26 2.65 -11.39
CA ASN A 559 40.06 1.42 -12.17
C ASN A 559 39.16 0.35 -11.51
N GLN A 560 38.45 0.67 -10.44
CA GLN A 560 37.40 -0.18 -9.88
C GLN A 560 36.02 0.27 -10.38
N CYS A 561 35.02 -0.61 -10.29
CA CYS A 561 33.65 -0.36 -10.74
C CYS A 561 32.76 0.25 -9.64
N ASP A 562 33.33 1.12 -8.81
CA ASP A 562 32.69 1.78 -7.66
C ASP A 562 32.47 3.29 -7.92
N GLY A 563 32.69 3.75 -9.14
CA GLY A 563 32.40 5.13 -9.53
C GLY A 563 30.93 5.34 -9.89
N ALA A 564 30.49 6.61 -9.83
CA ALA A 564 29.15 7.03 -10.21
C ALA A 564 29.09 8.44 -10.80
N LEU A 565 28.07 8.72 -11.63
CA LEU A 565 27.69 10.07 -12.10
C LEU A 565 26.26 10.35 -11.65
N SER A 566 25.93 11.58 -11.27
CA SER A 566 24.56 11.92 -10.85
C SER A 566 24.22 13.37 -11.14
N ILE A 567 23.00 13.65 -11.60
CA ILE A 567 22.52 15.01 -11.87
C ILE A 567 21.01 15.13 -11.67
N ASP A 568 20.57 16.21 -11.02
CA ASP A 568 19.18 16.65 -11.08
C ASP A 568 18.91 17.26 -12.46
N TRP A 569 18.18 16.51 -13.29
CA TRP A 569 17.89 16.91 -14.67
C TRP A 569 16.92 18.08 -14.73
N LEU A 570 15.95 18.15 -13.81
CA LEU A 570 14.99 19.26 -13.75
C LEU A 570 15.70 20.57 -13.36
N ASN A 571 16.58 20.51 -12.36
CA ASN A 571 17.41 21.65 -12.00
C ASN A 571 18.34 22.06 -13.15
N PHE A 572 18.90 21.10 -13.88
CA PHE A 572 19.69 21.40 -15.07
C PHE A 572 18.88 22.18 -16.12
N VAL A 573 17.69 21.70 -16.52
CA VAL A 573 16.89 22.39 -17.54
C VAL A 573 16.34 23.73 -17.05
N ALA A 574 15.97 23.85 -15.77
CA ALA A 574 15.51 25.10 -15.16
C ALA A 574 16.60 26.18 -15.15
N THR A 575 17.85 25.80 -14.92
CA THR A 575 18.99 26.72 -14.88
C THR A 575 19.66 26.96 -16.23
N HIS A 576 19.26 26.24 -17.29
CA HIS A 576 19.81 26.38 -18.64
C HIS A 576 18.70 26.68 -19.67
N PRO A 577 18.25 27.95 -19.79
CA PRO A 577 17.12 28.34 -20.65
C PRO A 577 17.31 28.11 -22.16
N THR A 578 18.53 27.75 -22.58
CA THR A 578 18.86 27.44 -23.99
C THR A 578 19.07 25.94 -24.22
N ALA A 579 18.84 25.10 -23.21
CA ALA A 579 18.94 23.66 -23.33
C ALA A 579 17.91 23.11 -24.32
N LEU A 580 18.30 22.06 -25.04
CA LEU A 580 17.47 21.39 -26.03
C LEU A 580 16.08 21.01 -25.45
N GLY A 581 15.01 21.54 -26.02
CA GLY A 581 13.63 21.22 -25.63
C GLY A 581 12.98 22.17 -24.63
N VAL A 582 13.70 23.14 -24.07
CA VAL A 582 13.11 24.15 -23.18
C VAL A 582 12.31 25.17 -24.00
N PRO A 583 11.05 25.50 -23.61
CA PRO A 583 10.30 24.94 -22.48
C PRO A 583 9.74 23.54 -22.78
N PHE A 584 9.80 22.67 -21.79
CA PHE A 584 9.20 21.34 -21.88
C PHE A 584 7.69 21.39 -21.62
N GLY A 585 6.95 20.49 -22.27
CA GLY A 585 5.55 20.22 -21.95
C GLY A 585 5.36 18.79 -21.47
N ALA A 586 4.29 18.54 -20.72
CA ALA A 586 3.85 17.19 -20.40
C ALA A 586 3.70 16.34 -21.68
N GLY A 587 4.04 15.06 -21.60
CA GLY A 587 4.14 14.13 -22.72
C GLY A 587 5.46 14.19 -23.50
N THR A 588 6.38 15.11 -23.18
CA THR A 588 7.67 15.16 -23.88
C THR A 588 8.53 13.94 -23.51
N VAL A 589 8.95 13.17 -24.51
CA VAL A 589 9.83 12.01 -24.31
C VAL A 589 11.29 12.43 -24.41
N VAL A 590 12.09 12.04 -23.42
CA VAL A 590 13.51 12.34 -23.30
C VAL A 590 14.31 11.05 -23.22
N GLN A 591 15.40 10.98 -23.97
CA GLN A 591 16.37 9.89 -23.91
C GLN A 591 17.70 10.37 -23.33
N ALA A 592 18.16 9.80 -22.23
CA ALA A 592 19.42 10.13 -21.57
C ALA A 592 20.44 8.98 -21.60
N GLN A 593 21.72 9.31 -21.50
CA GLN A 593 22.83 8.36 -21.45
C GLN A 593 24.05 8.96 -20.74
N GLY A 594 24.84 8.11 -20.08
CA GLY A 594 26.12 8.45 -19.47
C GLY A 594 27.30 8.26 -20.44
N TRP A 595 28.25 9.19 -20.40
CA TRP A 595 29.54 9.11 -21.07
C TRP A 595 30.66 9.30 -20.05
N TYR A 596 31.75 8.52 -20.17
CA TYR A 596 32.93 8.70 -19.33
C TYR A 596 34.23 8.28 -20.03
N ARG A 597 35.34 8.71 -19.45
CA ARG A 597 36.69 8.45 -19.93
C ARG A 597 37.12 7.02 -19.61
N ASP A 598 37.60 6.34 -20.64
CA ASP A 598 38.18 5.00 -20.58
C ASP A 598 39.36 4.99 -21.56
N PRO A 599 40.54 5.52 -21.15
CA PRO A 599 41.62 5.86 -22.08
C PRO A 599 42.06 4.72 -23.02
N PRO A 600 42.11 3.44 -22.59
CA PRO A 600 42.48 2.34 -23.48
C PRO A 600 41.35 1.85 -24.40
N ALA A 601 40.08 2.22 -24.15
CA ALA A 601 38.96 1.78 -24.97
C ALA A 601 38.93 2.49 -26.35
N VAL A 602 38.10 1.95 -27.24
CA VAL A 602 37.82 2.59 -28.54
C VAL A 602 37.28 4.01 -28.30
N LYS A 603 37.82 4.99 -29.04
CA LYS A 603 37.57 6.43 -28.82
C LYS A 603 37.94 6.93 -27.41
N THR A 604 38.75 6.21 -26.65
CA THR A 604 39.21 6.58 -25.29
C THR A 604 38.09 6.78 -24.27
N THR A 605 36.91 6.23 -24.54
CA THR A 605 35.66 6.54 -23.82
C THR A 605 34.70 5.36 -23.86
N ASN A 606 33.75 5.35 -22.92
CA ASN A 606 32.69 4.35 -22.84
C ASN A 606 31.33 5.01 -22.56
N LEU A 607 30.24 4.24 -22.74
CA LEU A 607 28.86 4.69 -22.61
C LEU A 607 28.04 3.70 -21.78
N SER A 608 27.13 4.20 -20.94
CA SER A 608 26.10 3.40 -20.27
C SER A 608 25.06 2.87 -21.26
N ASN A 609 24.12 2.04 -20.80
CA ASN A 609 22.83 1.89 -21.47
C ASN A 609 22.09 3.26 -21.52
N GLY A 610 21.01 3.34 -22.29
CA GLY A 610 20.14 4.51 -22.36
C GLY A 610 19.01 4.44 -21.32
N LEU A 611 18.45 5.60 -20.99
CA LEU A 611 17.22 5.74 -20.20
C LEU A 611 16.23 6.59 -20.99
N GLU A 612 14.98 6.16 -21.11
CA GLU A 612 13.91 6.96 -21.70
C GLU A 612 12.89 7.30 -20.63
N PHE A 613 12.44 8.55 -20.56
CA PHE A 613 11.38 8.97 -19.64
C PHE A 613 10.48 9.99 -20.34
N THR A 614 9.22 10.02 -19.92
CA THR A 614 8.22 10.98 -20.42
C THR A 614 7.93 12.00 -19.34
N LEU A 615 7.91 13.28 -19.70
CA LEU A 615 7.58 14.30 -18.73
C LEU A 615 6.09 14.26 -18.40
N VAL A 616 5.77 14.32 -17.11
CA VAL A 616 4.39 14.42 -16.60
C VAL A 616 4.07 15.88 -16.26
N PRO A 617 2.81 16.25 -15.98
CA PRO A 617 2.44 17.62 -15.63
C PRO A 617 3.28 18.27 -14.53
#